data_AF-A0A7S2MS30-F1
#
_entry.id   AF-A0A7S2MS30-F1
#
_cell.length_a   1.000
_cell.length_b   1.000
_cell.length_c   1.000
_cell.angle_alpha   90.00
_cell.angle_beta   90.00
_cell.angle_gamma   90.00
#
_symmetry.space_group_name_H-M   'P 1'
#
loop_
_entity.id
_entity.type
_entity.pdbx_description
1 polymer ?
#
loop_
_entity_poly.entity_id
_entity_poly.type
_entity_poly.pdbx_seq_one_letter_code
_entity_poly.pdbx_strand_id
1 'polypeptide(L)'
;MQVVEELVMKCQDNMEQLRVDPATELDQKILGALDSSGRLQVRVFGDVGSKTIDEIRSRSKVFGDEATARFKELSDVGDKIAEICEILEVPFEEQDDFQNSVNDLGLTREAIQAGKDRLQELNSRKMDRMTELIQERRAQIVELQNDMGTVSLAEEEEEEVQSEEGDDTLKALDVQILDLRSKLEALQPLLETKKKYDKAVLLRVKLDEASKDPDRLRRRGSALLLKEEEKMGRQVKKIPEQVEVLKRCALEWEAENGIFRFNGERYIDTLEQTESHWKSRNKKDSKSMGGGVTPKKSKSRLHSTSTPRRELGDVTEMHRNSSC
;
A
#
# COMPACT_ATOMS: atom_id res chain seq x y z
N MET A 1 51.63 -52.82 13.61
CA MET A 1 51.32 -52.80 12.17
C MET A 1 49.88 -52.35 11.96
N GLN A 2 48.87 -53.15 12.31
CA GLN A 2 47.45 -52.80 12.13
C GLN A 2 47.04 -51.42 12.72
N VAL A 3 47.47 -51.10 13.95
CA VAL A 3 47.17 -49.79 14.57
C VAL A 3 47.76 -48.61 13.79
N VAL A 4 48.91 -48.81 13.13
CA VAL A 4 49.57 -47.75 12.35
C VAL A 4 48.90 -47.58 11.01
N GLU A 5 48.48 -48.68 10.37
CA GLU A 5 47.65 -48.64 9.15
C GLU A 5 46.36 -47.86 9.40
N GLU A 6 45.64 -48.16 10.48
CA GLU A 6 44.42 -47.44 10.85
C GLU A 6 44.64 -45.94 11.09
N LEU A 7 45.73 -45.56 11.75
CA LEU A 7 46.05 -44.15 11.99
C LEU A 7 46.45 -43.42 10.72
N VAL A 8 47.20 -44.07 9.83
CA VAL A 8 47.60 -43.52 8.53
C VAL A 8 46.37 -43.32 7.64
N MET A 9 45.47 -44.31 7.54
CA MET A 9 44.21 -44.17 6.80
C MET A 9 43.40 -42.97 7.31
N LYS A 10 43.19 -42.87 8.63
CA LYS A 10 42.47 -41.72 9.23
C LYS A 10 43.12 -40.38 8.90
N CYS A 11 44.44 -40.29 8.90
CA CYS A 11 45.13 -39.08 8.51
C CYS A 11 44.92 -38.74 7.02
N GLN A 12 45.00 -39.74 6.14
CA GLN A 12 44.78 -39.55 4.70
C GLN A 12 43.34 -39.10 4.42
N ASP A 13 42.34 -39.77 5.02
CA ASP A 13 40.93 -39.40 4.89
C ASP A 13 40.67 -37.97 5.36
N ASN A 14 41.20 -37.58 6.53
CA ASN A 14 41.04 -36.22 7.04
C ASN A 14 41.76 -35.19 6.17
N MET A 15 42.95 -35.51 5.64
CA MET A 15 43.67 -34.60 4.73
C MET A 15 42.92 -34.41 3.40
N GLU A 16 42.31 -35.47 2.87
CA GLU A 16 41.47 -35.42 1.68
C GLU A 16 40.21 -34.57 1.92
N GLN A 17 39.48 -34.82 3.02
CA GLN A 17 38.29 -34.05 3.38
C GLN A 17 38.60 -32.57 3.64
N LEU A 18 39.72 -32.27 4.31
CA LEU A 18 40.15 -30.91 4.59
C LEU A 18 40.79 -30.20 3.38
N ARG A 19 41.16 -30.97 2.34
CA ARG A 19 41.99 -30.58 1.19
C ARG A 19 43.23 -29.77 1.61
N VAL A 20 43.97 -30.28 2.58
CA VAL A 20 45.17 -29.62 3.12
C VAL A 20 46.42 -30.21 2.49
N ASP A 21 47.28 -29.35 1.95
CA ASP A 21 48.58 -29.76 1.44
C ASP A 21 49.50 -30.27 2.56
N PRO A 22 50.35 -31.28 2.30
CA PRO A 22 51.27 -31.82 3.29
C PRO A 22 52.32 -30.78 3.70
N ALA A 23 52.16 -30.21 4.89
CA ALA A 23 53.00 -29.12 5.39
C ALA A 23 54.30 -29.60 6.05
N THR A 24 54.36 -30.86 6.48
CA THR A 24 55.52 -31.45 7.18
C THR A 24 56.05 -32.68 6.47
N GLU A 25 57.32 -33.03 6.74
CA GLU A 25 57.92 -34.28 6.25
C GLU A 25 57.13 -35.52 6.73
N LEU A 26 56.51 -35.45 7.91
CA LEU A 26 55.64 -36.49 8.44
C LEU A 26 54.36 -36.62 7.59
N ASP A 27 53.76 -35.52 7.16
CA ASP A 27 52.56 -35.54 6.30
C ASP A 27 52.85 -36.17 4.94
N GLN A 28 54.01 -35.83 4.35
CA GLN A 28 54.46 -36.43 3.09
C GLN A 28 54.68 -37.94 3.24
N LYS A 29 55.25 -38.38 4.36
CA LYS A 29 55.39 -39.81 4.69
C LYS A 29 54.02 -40.47 4.85
N ILE A 30 53.08 -39.84 5.55
CA ILE A 30 51.72 -40.36 5.74
C ILE A 30 51.00 -40.52 4.39
N LEU A 31 51.11 -39.57 3.46
CA LEU A 31 50.48 -39.68 2.13
C LEU A 31 51.08 -40.82 1.29
N GLY A 32 52.41 -41.02 1.34
CA GLY A 32 53.10 -42.08 0.61
C GLY A 32 53.10 -43.46 1.31
N ALA A 33 52.50 -43.56 2.49
CA ALA A 33 52.66 -44.71 3.38
C ALA A 33 51.89 -45.97 2.97
N LEU A 34 50.78 -45.83 2.26
CA LEU A 34 49.94 -46.97 1.87
C LEU A 34 50.19 -47.32 0.39
N ASP A 35 50.15 -48.61 0.08
CA ASP A 35 50.09 -49.08 -1.32
C ASP A 35 48.66 -49.02 -1.87
N SER A 36 48.48 -49.38 -3.15
CA SER A 36 47.15 -49.42 -3.79
C SER A 36 46.18 -50.44 -3.17
N SER A 37 46.66 -51.31 -2.27
CA SER A 37 45.86 -52.27 -1.50
C SER A 37 45.58 -51.82 -0.07
N GLY A 38 45.97 -50.59 0.30
CA GLY A 38 45.76 -50.01 1.63
C GLY A 38 46.72 -50.54 2.70
N ARG A 39 47.82 -51.22 2.32
CA ARG A 39 48.79 -51.79 3.27
C ARG A 39 49.98 -50.87 3.48
N LEU A 40 50.52 -50.91 4.70
CA LEU A 40 51.68 -50.08 5.04
C LEU A 40 52.93 -50.51 4.27
N GLN A 41 53.50 -49.58 3.53
CA GLN A 41 54.81 -49.73 2.92
C GLN A 41 55.88 -49.58 4.00
N VAL A 42 56.41 -50.70 4.50
CA VAL A 42 57.43 -50.77 5.57
C VAL A 42 58.66 -49.88 5.29
N ARG A 43 58.95 -49.60 4.02
CA ARG A 43 60.05 -48.71 3.59
C ARG A 43 59.84 -47.23 3.94
N VAL A 44 58.61 -46.79 4.21
CA VAL A 44 58.26 -45.36 4.38
C VAL A 44 58.54 -44.87 5.80
N PHE A 45 58.26 -45.69 6.80
CA PHE A 45 58.49 -45.33 8.21
C PHE A 45 59.74 -45.97 8.83
N GLY A 46 60.41 -46.89 8.13
CA GLY A 46 61.58 -47.58 8.68
C GLY A 46 61.19 -48.46 9.89
N ASP A 47 61.92 -48.32 11.00
CA ASP A 47 61.58 -49.01 12.25
C ASP A 47 60.39 -48.30 12.93
N VAL A 48 59.25 -48.99 13.03
CA VAL A 48 58.01 -48.47 13.59
C VAL A 48 58.09 -48.53 15.12
N GLY A 49 58.93 -47.68 15.71
CA GLY A 49 59.08 -47.54 17.15
C GLY A 49 57.94 -46.75 17.78
N SER A 50 57.80 -46.83 19.11
CA SER A 50 56.77 -46.13 19.89
C SER A 50 56.68 -44.64 19.56
N LYS A 51 57.82 -43.98 19.39
CA LYS A 51 57.91 -42.54 19.09
C LYS A 51 57.21 -42.18 17.77
N THR A 52 57.42 -42.94 16.70
CA THR A 52 56.78 -42.71 15.40
C THR A 52 55.26 -42.92 15.47
N ILE A 53 54.81 -43.90 16.26
CA ILE A 53 53.38 -44.13 16.51
C ILE A 53 52.76 -42.94 17.25
N ASP A 54 53.45 -42.39 18.25
CA ASP A 54 52.99 -41.22 19.01
C ASP A 54 52.95 -39.94 18.16
N GLU A 55 53.92 -39.76 17.26
CA GLU A 55 53.94 -38.66 16.29
C GLU A 55 52.76 -38.74 15.30
N ILE A 56 52.52 -39.92 14.69
CA ILE A 56 51.37 -40.15 13.79
C ILE A 56 50.06 -39.97 14.55
N ARG A 57 49.94 -40.48 15.78
CA ARG A 57 48.75 -40.30 16.63
C ARG A 57 48.48 -38.84 16.92
N SER A 58 49.51 -38.08 17.29
CA SER A 58 49.39 -36.65 17.56
C SER A 58 48.95 -35.89 16.31
N ARG A 59 49.52 -36.23 15.15
CA ARG A 59 49.16 -35.62 13.88
C ARG A 59 47.73 -35.97 13.42
N SER A 60 47.32 -37.23 13.58
CA SER A 60 45.96 -37.71 13.34
C SER A 60 44.94 -36.96 14.18
N LYS A 61 45.26 -36.72 15.46
CA LYS A 61 44.42 -35.94 16.35
C LYS A 61 44.26 -34.50 15.85
N VAL A 62 45.34 -33.83 15.44
CA VAL A 62 45.27 -32.46 14.91
C VAL A 62 44.35 -32.37 13.69
N PHE A 63 44.49 -33.29 12.72
CA PHE A 63 43.60 -33.30 11.56
C PHE A 63 42.15 -33.64 11.92
N GLY A 64 41.93 -34.57 12.85
CA GLY A 64 40.58 -34.94 13.31
C GLY A 64 39.90 -33.81 14.08
N ASP A 65 40.63 -33.09 14.95
CA ASP A 65 40.12 -31.95 15.69
C ASP A 65 39.73 -30.81 14.73
N GLU A 66 40.55 -30.51 13.72
CA GLU A 66 40.25 -29.51 12.68
C GLU A 66 39.06 -29.91 11.80
N ALA A 67 38.99 -31.17 11.35
CA ALA A 67 37.87 -31.68 10.56
C ALA A 67 36.55 -31.59 11.34
N THR A 68 36.57 -31.98 12.62
CA THR A 68 35.41 -31.85 13.51
C THR A 68 34.99 -30.40 13.69
N ALA A 69 35.95 -29.50 13.89
CA ALA A 69 35.67 -28.07 14.06
C ALA A 69 35.04 -27.45 12.80
N ARG A 70 35.59 -27.74 11.61
CA ARG A 70 35.07 -27.24 10.33
C ARG A 70 33.72 -27.82 9.96
N PHE A 71 33.52 -29.12 10.20
CA PHE A 71 32.22 -29.76 10.00
C PHE A 71 31.15 -29.11 10.86
N LYS A 72 31.45 -28.88 12.14
CA LYS A 72 30.52 -28.19 13.03
C LYS A 72 30.22 -26.77 12.56
N GLU A 73 31.23 -26.00 12.20
CA GLU A 73 31.04 -24.63 11.70
C GLU A 73 30.17 -24.60 10.42
N LEU A 74 30.41 -25.53 9.49
CA LEU A 74 29.63 -25.64 8.27
C LEU A 74 28.18 -26.08 8.55
N SER A 75 27.98 -27.03 9.47
CA SER A 75 26.65 -27.46 9.93
C SER A 75 25.88 -26.32 10.57
N ASP A 76 26.49 -25.58 11.51
CA ASP A 76 25.86 -24.45 12.19
C ASP A 76 25.44 -23.33 11.21
N VAL A 77 26.23 -23.14 10.13
CA VAL A 77 25.89 -22.21 9.04
C VAL A 77 24.76 -22.77 8.17
N GLY A 78 24.80 -24.06 7.85
CA GLY A 78 23.76 -24.75 7.08
C GLY A 78 22.38 -24.69 7.75
N ASP A 79 22.32 -24.90 9.07
CA ASP A 79 21.08 -24.81 9.84
C ASP A 79 20.44 -23.42 9.74
N LYS A 80 21.26 -22.36 9.83
CA LYS A 80 20.79 -20.97 9.67
C LYS A 80 20.34 -20.64 8.25
N ILE A 81 21.04 -21.19 7.25
CA ILE A 81 20.62 -21.04 5.85
C ILE A 81 19.26 -21.70 5.65
N ALA A 82 19.05 -22.92 6.18
CA ALA A 82 17.78 -23.62 6.08
C ALA A 82 16.63 -22.84 6.72
N GLU A 83 16.83 -22.30 7.94
CA GLU A 83 15.84 -21.46 8.63
C GLU A 83 15.43 -20.24 7.78
N ILE A 84 16.39 -19.53 7.20
CA ILE A 84 16.08 -18.34 6.39
C ILE A 84 15.48 -18.72 5.04
N CYS A 85 15.92 -19.82 4.42
CA CYS A 85 15.33 -20.33 3.19
C CYS A 85 13.86 -20.70 3.37
N GLU A 86 13.48 -21.26 4.53
CA GLU A 86 12.08 -21.52 4.88
C GLU A 86 11.29 -20.20 4.99
N ILE A 87 11.83 -19.21 5.69
CA ILE A 87 11.20 -17.89 5.85
C ILE A 87 11.02 -17.17 4.50
N LEU A 88 12.00 -17.27 3.61
CA LEU A 88 11.99 -16.63 2.29
C LEU A 88 11.36 -17.49 1.19
N GLU A 89 10.89 -18.69 1.52
CA GLU A 89 10.34 -19.68 0.57
C GLU A 89 11.26 -19.90 -0.64
N VAL A 90 12.57 -20.01 -0.39
CA VAL A 90 13.57 -20.21 -1.46
C VAL A 90 13.30 -21.55 -2.17
N PRO A 91 13.23 -21.60 -3.51
CA PRO A 91 12.97 -22.84 -4.23
C PRO A 91 13.97 -23.95 -3.92
N PHE A 92 13.50 -25.20 -3.93
CA PHE A 92 14.33 -26.37 -3.63
C PHE A 92 15.53 -26.47 -4.58
N GLU A 93 15.34 -26.14 -5.86
CA GLU A 93 16.40 -26.20 -6.88
C GLU A 93 17.58 -25.27 -6.54
N GLU A 94 17.30 -24.04 -6.08
CA GLU A 94 18.34 -23.08 -5.68
C GLU A 94 19.08 -23.55 -4.42
N GLN A 95 18.36 -24.22 -3.49
CA GLN A 95 18.96 -24.79 -2.29
C GLN A 95 19.85 -26.00 -2.61
N ASP A 96 19.39 -26.90 -3.48
CA ASP A 96 20.11 -28.10 -3.89
C ASP A 96 21.38 -27.74 -4.69
N ASP A 97 21.28 -26.79 -5.63
CA ASP A 97 22.43 -26.30 -6.39
C ASP A 97 23.52 -25.74 -5.47
N PHE A 98 23.15 -24.95 -4.46
CA PHE A 98 24.09 -24.43 -3.49
C PHE A 98 24.68 -25.55 -2.62
N GLN A 99 23.86 -26.46 -2.12
CA GLN A 99 24.32 -27.58 -1.29
C GLN A 99 25.31 -28.47 -2.05
N ASN A 100 25.06 -28.77 -3.32
CA ASN A 100 25.96 -29.52 -4.17
C ASN A 100 27.31 -28.78 -4.36
N SER A 101 27.27 -27.47 -4.59
CA SER A 101 28.48 -26.65 -4.73
C SER A 101 29.36 -26.64 -3.47
N VAL A 102 28.74 -26.64 -2.29
CA VAL A 102 29.46 -26.68 -1.00
C VAL A 102 30.00 -28.08 -0.72
N ASN A 103 29.22 -29.12 -1.02
CA ASN A 103 29.65 -30.52 -0.88
C ASN A 103 30.87 -30.83 -1.74
N ASP A 104 30.93 -30.30 -2.97
CA ASP A 104 32.06 -30.44 -3.89
C ASP A 104 33.35 -29.78 -3.36
N LEU A 105 33.26 -28.86 -2.40
CA LEU A 105 34.39 -28.19 -1.77
C LEU A 105 34.89 -28.91 -0.50
N GLY A 106 34.17 -29.90 0.03
CA GLY A 106 34.52 -30.62 1.25
C GLY A 106 34.60 -29.73 2.50
N LEU A 107 35.46 -30.08 3.46
CA LEU A 107 35.68 -29.30 4.70
C LEU A 107 36.75 -28.21 4.51
N THR A 108 36.75 -27.53 3.37
CA THR A 108 37.67 -26.44 3.09
C THR A 108 37.24 -25.15 3.80
N ARG A 109 38.19 -24.22 3.95
CA ARG A 109 37.88 -22.86 4.40
C ARG A 109 37.00 -22.11 3.38
N GLU A 110 37.15 -22.45 2.09
CA GLU A 110 36.33 -21.92 1.01
C GLU A 110 34.87 -22.36 1.14
N ALA A 111 34.60 -23.64 1.44
CA ALA A 111 33.24 -24.13 1.70
C ALA A 111 32.54 -23.36 2.83
N ILE A 112 33.26 -23.15 3.96
CA ILE A 112 32.74 -22.38 5.10
C ILE A 112 32.48 -20.93 4.71
N GLN A 113 33.39 -20.30 3.97
CA GLN A 113 33.22 -18.93 3.52
C GLN A 113 32.04 -18.79 2.57
N ALA A 114 31.89 -19.70 1.60
CA ALA A 114 30.73 -19.75 0.71
C ALA A 114 29.42 -19.88 1.49
N GLY A 115 29.39 -20.72 2.54
CA GLY A 115 28.27 -20.79 3.50
C GLY A 115 27.96 -19.45 4.15
N LYS A 116 28.98 -18.77 4.69
CA LYS A 116 28.80 -17.46 5.36
C LYS A 116 28.34 -16.37 4.39
N ASP A 117 28.91 -16.33 3.19
CA ASP A 117 28.55 -15.37 2.15
C ASP A 117 27.10 -15.57 1.72
N ARG A 118 26.68 -16.82 1.52
CA ARG A 118 25.29 -17.18 1.23
C ARG A 118 24.35 -16.79 2.35
N LEU A 119 24.73 -17.06 3.61
CA LEU A 119 23.94 -16.66 4.77
C LEU A 119 23.78 -15.13 4.83
N GLN A 120 24.83 -14.37 4.53
CA GLN A 120 24.78 -12.90 4.49
C GLN A 120 23.87 -12.40 3.35
N GLU A 121 23.98 -12.99 2.16
CA GLU A 121 23.11 -12.69 1.02
C GLU A 121 21.63 -12.92 1.36
N LEU A 122 21.30 -14.07 1.95
CA LEU A 122 19.93 -14.41 2.35
C LEU A 122 19.41 -13.47 3.45
N ASN A 123 20.24 -13.07 4.40
CA ASN A 123 19.87 -12.07 5.39
C ASN A 123 19.59 -10.71 4.76
N SER A 124 20.40 -10.28 3.78
CA SER A 124 20.15 -9.04 3.04
C SER A 124 18.82 -9.11 2.30
N ARG A 125 18.58 -10.20 1.55
CA ARG A 125 17.30 -10.43 0.85
C ARG A 125 16.11 -10.39 1.81
N LYS A 126 16.25 -10.95 3.02
CA LYS A 126 15.22 -10.89 4.05
C LYS A 126 14.93 -9.47 4.52
N MET A 127 15.97 -8.67 4.75
CA MET A 127 15.82 -7.27 5.14
C MET A 127 15.17 -6.44 4.04
N ASP A 128 15.65 -6.60 2.80
CA ASP A 128 15.08 -5.91 1.63
C ASP A 128 13.58 -6.23 1.50
N ARG A 129 13.21 -7.51 1.63
CA ARG A 129 11.82 -7.93 1.58
C ARG A 129 10.97 -7.37 2.72
N MET A 130 11.54 -7.28 3.93
CA MET A 130 10.86 -6.71 5.09
C MET A 130 10.59 -5.22 4.89
N THR A 131 11.58 -4.47 4.41
CA THR A 131 11.44 -3.04 4.10
C THR A 131 10.38 -2.82 3.03
N GLU A 132 10.37 -3.62 1.95
CA GLU A 132 9.32 -3.57 0.92
C GLU A 132 7.91 -3.77 1.53
N LEU A 133 7.73 -4.80 2.37
CA LEU A 133 6.43 -5.07 3.01
C LEU A 133 5.99 -3.92 3.92
N ILE A 134 6.89 -3.35 4.71
CA ILE A 134 6.60 -2.21 5.56
C ILE A 134 6.15 -1.01 4.72
N GLN A 135 6.84 -0.72 3.61
CA GLN A 135 6.46 0.34 2.68
C GLN A 135 5.09 0.09 2.05
N GLU A 136 4.80 -1.14 1.60
CA GLU A 136 3.48 -1.53 1.09
C GLU A 136 2.37 -1.30 2.14
N ARG A 137 2.61 -1.66 3.40
CA ARG A 137 1.64 -1.47 4.49
C ARG A 137 1.45 0.00 4.84
N ARG A 138 2.51 0.81 4.87
CA ARG A 138 2.41 2.27 5.03
C ARG A 138 1.61 2.90 3.89
N ALA A 139 1.88 2.51 2.64
CA ALA A 139 1.12 2.98 1.49
C ALA A 139 -0.37 2.60 1.59
N GLN A 140 -0.67 1.39 2.04
CA GLN A 140 -2.05 0.95 2.28
C GLN A 140 -2.76 1.75 3.39
N ILE A 141 -2.05 2.12 4.46
CA ILE A 141 -2.59 3.00 5.50
C ILE A 141 -2.95 4.36 4.90
N VAL A 142 -2.06 4.94 4.10
CA VAL A 142 -2.30 6.22 3.41
C VAL A 142 -3.49 6.11 2.45
N GLU A 143 -3.62 5.02 1.70
CA GLU A 143 -4.79 4.77 0.83
C GLU A 143 -6.10 4.72 1.63
N LEU A 144 -6.13 3.97 2.73
CA LEU A 144 -7.30 3.88 3.61
C LEU A 144 -7.65 5.25 4.22
N GLN A 145 -6.66 6.01 4.66
CA GLN A 145 -6.86 7.37 5.17
C GLN A 145 -7.38 8.31 4.09
N ASN A 146 -6.91 8.18 2.83
CA ASN A 146 -7.41 8.93 1.69
C ASN A 146 -8.88 8.61 1.40
N ASP A 147 -9.25 7.32 1.45
CA ASP A 147 -10.62 6.87 1.26
C ASP A 147 -11.58 7.40 2.34
N MET A 148 -11.10 7.51 3.58
CA MET A 148 -11.83 8.18 4.66
C MET A 148 -11.84 9.72 4.53
N GLY A 149 -10.94 10.28 3.71
CA GLY A 149 -10.69 11.72 3.57
C GLY A 149 -10.05 12.35 4.82
N THR A 150 -9.38 11.55 5.64
CA THR A 150 -8.77 11.99 6.91
C THR A 150 -7.30 12.36 6.78
N VAL A 151 -6.71 12.25 5.59
CA VAL A 151 -5.31 12.65 5.38
C VAL A 151 -5.14 14.12 5.77
N SER A 152 -4.27 14.35 6.75
CA SER A 152 -3.81 15.67 7.12
C SER A 152 -2.85 16.15 6.04
N LEU A 153 -3.00 17.40 5.58
CA LEU A 153 -2.02 18.06 4.71
C LEU A 153 -0.70 18.38 5.45
N ALA A 154 -0.68 18.16 6.76
CA ALA A 154 0.50 18.25 7.60
C ALA A 154 0.81 16.85 8.11
N GLU A 155 1.81 16.22 7.48
CA GLU A 155 2.81 15.32 8.06
C GLU A 155 3.46 14.50 6.92
N GLU A 156 4.21 15.20 6.07
CA GLU A 156 5.49 14.66 5.60
C GLU A 156 6.57 15.05 6.64
N GLU A 157 6.32 14.75 7.91
CA GLU A 157 7.43 14.34 8.77
C GLU A 157 7.49 12.83 8.62
N GLU A 158 7.90 12.39 7.42
CA GLU A 158 8.69 11.17 7.33
C GLU A 158 9.95 11.46 8.15
N GLU A 159 9.86 11.33 9.48
CA GLU A 159 11.07 10.98 10.19
C GLU A 159 11.53 9.69 9.51
N GLU A 160 12.67 9.81 8.84
CA GLU A 160 13.53 8.73 8.38
C GLU A 160 13.98 7.96 9.64
N VAL A 161 13.04 7.35 10.34
CA VAL A 161 13.31 6.49 11.47
C VAL A 161 13.79 5.20 10.85
N GLN A 162 15.10 5.12 10.64
CA GLN A 162 15.87 3.89 10.57
C GLN A 162 15.76 3.11 11.91
N SER A 163 14.55 2.97 12.46
CA SER A 163 14.26 2.18 13.64
C SER A 163 13.92 0.80 13.14
N GLU A 164 14.88 -0.11 13.34
CA GLU A 164 14.66 -1.54 13.53
C GLU A 164 13.40 -2.05 12.81
N GLU A 165 13.41 -1.96 11.48
CA GLU A 165 12.35 -2.43 10.60
C GLU A 165 12.29 -3.95 10.70
N GLY A 166 11.54 -4.43 11.69
CA GLY A 166 11.41 -5.84 12.00
C GLY A 166 9.98 -6.34 11.92
N ASP A 167 9.81 -7.62 12.25
CA ASP A 167 8.53 -8.33 12.26
C ASP A 167 7.48 -7.67 13.17
N ASP A 168 7.91 -7.08 14.29
CA ASP A 168 7.00 -6.37 15.21
C ASP A 168 6.41 -5.09 14.60
N THR A 169 7.19 -4.37 13.80
CA THR A 169 6.73 -3.20 13.05
C THR A 169 5.69 -3.60 12.02
N LEU A 170 5.94 -4.69 11.28
CA LEU A 170 5.00 -5.20 10.29
C LEU A 170 3.67 -5.62 10.94
N LYS A 171 3.72 -6.34 12.07
CA LYS A 171 2.52 -6.71 12.84
C LYS A 171 1.74 -5.50 13.34
N ALA A 172 2.43 -4.48 13.85
CA ALA A 172 1.77 -3.25 14.31
C ALA A 172 1.03 -2.54 13.15
N LEU A 173 1.65 -2.48 11.96
CA LEU A 173 1.04 -1.93 10.76
C LEU A 173 -0.17 -2.75 10.30
N ASP A 174 -0.10 -4.08 10.32
CA ASP A 174 -1.22 -4.95 9.98
C ASP A 174 -2.42 -4.73 10.93
N VAL A 175 -2.17 -4.60 12.24
CA VAL A 175 -3.21 -4.26 13.23
C VAL A 175 -3.83 -2.90 12.92
N GLN A 176 -3.02 -1.90 12.60
CA GLN A 176 -3.50 -0.57 12.22
C GLN A 176 -4.36 -0.61 10.94
N ILE A 177 -3.96 -1.39 9.94
CA ILE A 177 -4.74 -1.58 8.71
C ILE A 177 -6.11 -2.20 9.00
N LEU A 178 -6.16 -3.21 9.87
CA LEU A 178 -7.42 -3.83 10.26
C LEU A 178 -8.36 -2.86 10.97
N ASP A 179 -7.82 -2.05 11.89
CA ASP A 179 -8.58 -1.00 12.58
C ASP A 179 -9.10 0.06 11.59
N LEU A 180 -8.26 0.54 10.67
CA LEU A 180 -8.65 1.51 9.64
C LEU A 180 -9.71 0.96 8.68
N ARG A 181 -9.61 -0.31 8.28
CA ARG A 181 -10.64 -0.96 7.44
C ARG A 181 -11.98 -1.02 8.16
N SER A 182 -11.99 -1.42 9.42
CA SER A 182 -13.21 -1.45 10.25
C SER A 182 -13.83 -0.05 10.37
N LYS A 183 -12.99 0.97 10.64
CA LYS A 183 -13.43 2.37 10.70
C LYS A 183 -13.99 2.87 9.37
N LEU A 184 -13.35 2.53 8.25
CA LEU A 184 -13.81 2.90 6.91
C LEU A 184 -15.18 2.25 6.58
N GLU A 185 -15.38 0.99 6.94
CA GLU A 185 -16.66 0.30 6.78
C GLU A 185 -17.77 0.99 7.59
N ALA A 186 -17.51 1.32 8.86
CA ALA A 186 -18.44 2.07 9.68
C ALA A 186 -18.71 3.50 9.14
N LEU A 187 -17.72 4.12 8.50
CA LEU A 187 -17.80 5.46 7.92
C LEU A 187 -18.50 5.47 6.54
N GLN A 188 -18.61 4.32 5.85
CA GLN A 188 -19.16 4.23 4.49
C GLN A 188 -20.54 4.91 4.33
N PRO A 189 -21.53 4.72 5.24
CA PRO A 189 -22.83 5.40 5.12
C PRO A 189 -22.72 6.92 5.16
N LEU A 190 -21.79 7.47 5.96
CA LEU A 190 -21.51 8.90 6.04
C LEU A 190 -20.84 9.40 4.73
N LEU A 191 -19.89 8.66 4.18
CA LEU A 191 -19.25 9.02 2.91
C LEU A 191 -20.23 9.00 1.74
N GLU A 192 -21.17 8.05 1.71
CA GLU A 192 -22.22 8.01 0.68
C GLU A 192 -23.18 9.18 0.75
N THR A 193 -23.60 9.55 1.97
CA THR A 193 -24.45 10.73 2.18
C THR A 193 -23.70 12.00 1.80
N LYS A 194 -22.40 12.10 2.12
CA LYS A 194 -21.52 13.20 1.71
C LYS A 194 -21.43 13.30 0.20
N LYS A 195 -21.22 12.18 -0.50
CA LYS A 195 -21.16 12.14 -1.98
C LYS A 195 -22.46 12.62 -2.63
N LYS A 196 -23.62 12.35 -2.01
CA LYS A 196 -24.93 12.86 -2.46
C LYS A 196 -25.06 14.37 -2.23
N TYR A 197 -24.58 14.86 -1.09
CA TYR A 197 -24.53 16.29 -0.77
C TYR A 197 -23.60 17.05 -1.72
N ASP A 198 -22.37 16.58 -1.93
CA ASP A 198 -21.39 17.22 -2.82
C ASP A 198 -21.94 17.37 -4.25
N LYS A 199 -22.64 16.34 -4.76
CA LYS A 199 -23.36 16.42 -6.03
C LYS A 199 -24.44 17.50 -6.02
N ALA A 200 -25.24 17.60 -4.95
CA ALA A 200 -26.27 18.62 -4.84
C ALA A 200 -25.68 20.04 -4.76
N VAL A 201 -24.55 20.21 -4.06
CA VAL A 201 -23.79 21.47 -4.01
C VAL A 201 -23.27 21.86 -5.40
N LEU A 202 -22.73 20.92 -6.17
CA LEU A 202 -22.31 21.19 -7.55
C LEU A 202 -23.49 21.63 -8.43
N LEU A 203 -24.65 20.97 -8.30
CA LEU A 203 -25.88 21.39 -9.00
C LEU A 203 -26.35 22.77 -8.57
N ARG A 204 -26.19 23.11 -7.29
CA ARG A 204 -26.51 24.43 -6.74
C ARG A 204 -25.66 25.53 -7.38
N VAL A 205 -24.36 25.29 -7.56
CA VAL A 205 -23.46 26.22 -8.26
C VAL A 205 -23.85 26.36 -9.72
N LYS A 206 -24.08 25.26 -10.44
CA LYS A 206 -24.50 25.28 -11.85
C LYS A 206 -25.82 26.04 -12.07
N LEU A 207 -26.79 25.86 -11.17
CA LEU A 207 -28.06 26.56 -11.25
C LEU A 207 -27.92 28.06 -11.00
N ASP A 208 -27.05 28.47 -10.07
CA ASP A 208 -26.74 29.89 -9.83
C ASP A 208 -26.05 30.53 -11.04
N GLU A 209 -25.08 29.85 -11.65
CA GLU A 209 -24.42 30.31 -12.89
C GLU A 209 -25.41 30.43 -14.05
N ALA A 210 -26.25 29.42 -14.27
CA ALA A 210 -27.28 29.46 -15.30
C ALA A 210 -28.28 30.61 -15.07
N SER A 211 -28.69 30.85 -13.82
CA SER A 211 -29.62 31.94 -13.49
C SER A 211 -29.07 33.34 -13.79
N LYS A 212 -27.74 33.48 -13.89
CA LYS A 212 -27.04 34.74 -14.18
C LYS A 212 -26.75 34.95 -15.66
N ASP A 213 -27.03 33.96 -16.54
CA ASP A 213 -26.85 34.09 -17.99
C ASP A 213 -27.99 34.96 -18.60
N PRO A 214 -27.70 36.16 -19.13
CA PRO A 214 -28.70 37.04 -19.73
C PRO A 214 -29.34 36.47 -21.01
N ASP A 215 -28.66 35.56 -21.71
CA ASP A 215 -29.13 34.92 -22.94
C ASP A 215 -29.84 33.58 -22.69
N ARG A 216 -29.93 33.13 -21.42
CA ARG A 216 -30.55 31.85 -21.01
C ARG A 216 -31.90 31.56 -21.69
N LEU A 217 -32.76 32.57 -21.81
CA LEU A 217 -34.09 32.43 -22.40
C LEU A 217 -34.14 32.66 -23.92
N ARG A 218 -33.10 33.28 -24.50
CA ARG A 218 -33.04 33.65 -25.93
C ARG A 218 -32.47 32.54 -26.81
N ARG A 219 -31.75 31.57 -26.22
CA ARG A 219 -31.16 30.44 -26.96
C ARG A 219 -32.22 29.48 -27.49
N ARG A 220 -31.99 28.94 -28.69
CA ARG A 220 -32.79 27.83 -29.25
C ARG A 220 -32.66 26.60 -28.34
N GLY A 221 -33.78 26.03 -27.89
CA GLY A 221 -33.78 24.92 -26.93
C GLY A 221 -33.91 25.32 -25.46
N SER A 222 -34.19 26.60 -25.17
CA SER A 222 -34.37 27.12 -23.79
C SER A 222 -35.39 26.37 -22.94
N ALA A 223 -36.44 25.78 -23.55
CA ALA A 223 -37.44 24.98 -22.83
C ALA A 223 -36.86 23.68 -22.23
N LEU A 224 -35.92 23.03 -22.92
CA LEU A 224 -35.24 21.83 -22.39
C LEU A 224 -34.29 22.21 -21.26
N LEU A 225 -33.52 23.29 -21.44
CA LEU A 225 -32.64 23.85 -20.40
C LEU A 225 -33.44 24.20 -19.14
N LEU A 226 -34.60 24.85 -19.28
CA LEU A 226 -35.44 25.22 -18.14
C LEU A 226 -35.95 23.99 -17.36
N LYS A 227 -36.29 22.91 -18.09
CA LYS A 227 -36.74 21.65 -17.49
C LYS A 227 -35.61 20.95 -16.73
N GLU A 228 -34.39 20.99 -17.26
CA GLU A 228 -33.19 20.48 -16.58
C GLU A 228 -32.88 21.30 -15.32
N GLU A 229 -32.96 22.62 -15.41
CA GLU A 229 -32.79 23.50 -14.26
C GLU A 229 -33.86 23.29 -13.18
N GLU A 230 -35.12 23.06 -13.55
CA GLU A 230 -36.16 22.72 -12.58
C GLU A 230 -35.83 21.41 -11.85
N LYS A 231 -35.33 20.40 -12.60
CA LYS A 231 -34.89 19.12 -12.02
C LYS A 231 -33.72 19.33 -11.06
N MET A 232 -32.71 20.13 -11.43
CA MET A 232 -31.60 20.51 -10.55
C MET A 232 -32.12 21.23 -9.30
N GLY A 233 -33.04 22.19 -9.47
CA GLY A 233 -33.66 22.95 -8.38
C GLY A 233 -34.38 22.07 -7.36
N ARG A 234 -35.05 20.99 -7.80
CA ARG A 234 -35.67 20.02 -6.89
C ARG A 234 -34.63 19.28 -6.02
N GLN A 235 -33.45 19.00 -6.56
CA GLN A 235 -32.36 18.37 -5.79
C GLN A 235 -31.69 19.36 -4.83
N VAL A 236 -31.45 20.60 -5.29
CA VAL A 236 -30.87 21.68 -4.48
C VAL A 236 -31.76 22.02 -3.27
N LYS A 237 -33.09 21.96 -3.42
CA LYS A 237 -34.03 22.16 -2.29
C LYS A 237 -33.88 21.15 -1.16
N LYS A 238 -33.29 19.98 -1.40
CA LYS A 238 -33.06 18.94 -0.39
C LYS A 238 -31.77 19.13 0.40
N ILE A 239 -30.91 20.08 0.01
CA ILE A 239 -29.62 20.31 0.66
C ILE A 239 -29.75 20.56 2.18
N PRO A 240 -30.69 21.39 2.69
CA PRO A 240 -30.81 21.61 4.13
C PRO A 240 -31.12 20.34 4.91
N GLU A 241 -31.96 19.46 4.36
CA GLU A 241 -32.26 18.15 4.96
C GLU A 241 -31.01 17.24 4.94
N GLN A 242 -30.27 17.23 3.84
CA GLN A 242 -29.02 16.46 3.74
C GLN A 242 -27.95 16.95 4.72
N VAL A 243 -27.85 18.26 4.95
CA VAL A 243 -26.94 18.88 5.93
C VAL A 243 -27.26 18.39 7.34
N GLU A 244 -28.52 18.38 7.76
CA GLU A 244 -28.91 17.87 9.08
C GLU A 244 -28.63 16.37 9.24
N VAL A 245 -28.90 15.57 8.19
CA VAL A 245 -28.56 14.14 8.18
C VAL A 245 -27.05 13.94 8.31
N LEU A 246 -26.24 14.69 7.57
CA LEU A 246 -24.79 14.63 7.63
C LEU A 246 -24.25 15.00 9.01
N LYS A 247 -24.77 16.06 9.64
CA LYS A 247 -24.38 16.43 11.00
C LYS A 247 -24.67 15.32 12.00
N ARG A 248 -25.87 14.74 11.95
CA ARG A 248 -26.24 13.65 12.84
C ARG A 248 -25.33 12.44 12.65
N CYS A 249 -25.14 11.98 11.41
CA CYS A 249 -24.29 10.82 11.14
C CYS A 249 -22.82 11.09 11.50
N ALA A 250 -22.33 12.32 11.31
CA ALA A 250 -20.99 12.71 11.77
C ALA A 250 -20.89 12.69 13.31
N LEU A 251 -21.89 13.21 14.03
CA LEU A 251 -21.91 13.17 15.50
C LEU A 251 -22.00 11.74 16.06
N GLU A 252 -22.78 10.87 15.43
CA GLU A 252 -22.88 9.44 15.78
C GLU A 252 -21.52 8.75 15.60
N TRP A 253 -20.84 9.01 14.49
CA TRP A 253 -19.49 8.50 14.27
C TRP A 253 -18.48 9.08 15.28
N GLU A 254 -18.58 10.38 15.59
CA GLU A 254 -17.70 11.07 16.54
C GLU A 254 -17.80 10.52 17.96
N ALA A 255 -18.98 10.03 18.35
CA ALA A 255 -19.21 9.47 19.69
C ALA A 255 -18.41 8.18 19.93
N GLU A 256 -18.15 7.40 18.88
CA GLU A 256 -17.47 6.10 18.96
C GLU A 256 -15.99 6.20 18.56
N ASN A 257 -15.64 7.09 17.63
CA ASN A 257 -14.32 7.12 16.98
C ASN A 257 -13.53 8.42 17.21
N GLY A 258 -14.08 9.38 17.95
CA GLY A 258 -13.47 10.71 18.15
C GLY A 258 -13.78 11.69 17.03
N ILE A 259 -13.17 12.88 17.05
CA ILE A 259 -13.54 13.99 16.14
C ILE A 259 -13.36 13.60 14.66
N PHE A 260 -14.41 13.77 13.85
CA PHE A 260 -14.37 13.46 12.43
C PHE A 260 -13.73 14.61 11.67
N ARG A 261 -12.49 14.39 11.25
CA ARG A 261 -11.72 15.33 10.44
C ARG A 261 -11.76 14.93 8.98
N PHE A 262 -12.07 15.89 8.11
CA PHE A 262 -12.01 15.73 6.68
C PHE A 262 -11.05 16.78 6.12
N ASN A 263 -9.97 16.34 5.47
CA ASN A 263 -8.86 17.19 5.02
C ASN A 263 -8.27 18.06 6.16
N GLY A 264 -8.08 17.48 7.35
CA GLY A 264 -7.50 18.15 8.52
C GLY A 264 -8.47 19.00 9.36
N GLU A 265 -9.61 19.42 8.81
CA GLU A 265 -10.61 20.24 9.50
C GLU A 265 -11.79 19.39 10.00
N ARG A 266 -12.43 19.79 11.10
CA ARG A 266 -13.62 19.10 11.59
C ARG A 266 -14.75 19.22 10.56
N TYR A 267 -15.33 18.10 10.17
CA TYR A 267 -16.28 18.06 9.05
C TYR A 267 -17.58 18.83 9.33
N ILE A 268 -18.05 18.82 10.57
CA ILE A 268 -19.26 19.56 10.96
C ILE A 268 -19.05 21.07 10.81
N ASP A 269 -17.88 21.57 11.21
CA ASP A 269 -17.56 23.01 11.17
C ASP A 269 -17.44 23.50 9.71
N THR A 270 -16.78 22.71 8.85
CA THR A 270 -16.69 23.00 7.41
C THR A 270 -18.05 22.97 6.72
N LEU A 271 -18.93 22.03 7.08
CA LEU A 271 -20.30 21.96 6.58
C LEU A 271 -21.12 23.20 6.99
N GLU A 272 -20.97 23.66 8.23
CA GLU A 272 -21.66 24.88 8.71
C GLU A 272 -21.13 26.15 8.04
N GLN A 273 -19.82 26.25 7.86
CA GLN A 273 -19.19 27.40 7.20
C GLN A 273 -19.63 27.51 5.74
N THR A 274 -19.61 26.39 5.00
CA THR A 274 -20.03 26.36 3.58
C THR A 274 -21.49 26.77 3.40
N GLU A 275 -22.41 26.26 4.22
CA GLU A 275 -23.82 26.65 4.17
C GLU A 275 -24.06 28.11 4.61
N SER A 276 -23.31 28.60 5.61
CA SER A 276 -23.40 30.00 6.07
C SER A 276 -22.90 30.98 5.01
N HIS A 277 -21.80 30.66 4.33
CA HIS A 277 -21.28 31.44 3.20
C HIS A 277 -22.30 31.52 2.05
N TRP A 278 -22.93 30.40 1.70
CA TRP A 278 -23.94 30.37 0.65
C TRP A 278 -25.16 31.25 0.98
N LYS A 279 -25.72 31.10 2.18
CA LYS A 279 -26.86 31.91 2.66
C LYS A 279 -26.54 33.40 2.63
N SER A 280 -25.33 33.78 3.01
CA SER A 280 -24.87 35.18 3.02
C SER A 280 -24.73 35.76 1.61
N ARG A 281 -24.19 34.98 0.65
CA ARG A 281 -24.08 35.40 -0.76
C ARG A 281 -25.45 35.68 -1.37
N ASN A 282 -26.40 34.76 -1.21
CA ASN A 282 -27.74 34.89 -1.77
C ASN A 282 -28.54 36.05 -1.14
N LYS A 283 -28.30 36.38 0.15
CA LYS A 283 -28.90 37.55 0.81
C LYS A 283 -28.39 38.88 0.25
N LYS A 284 -27.15 38.94 -0.23
CA LYS A 284 -26.60 40.13 -0.91
C LYS A 284 -27.20 40.30 -2.30
N ASP A 285 -27.32 39.21 -3.06
CA ASP A 285 -27.90 39.22 -4.42
C ASP A 285 -29.40 39.58 -4.41
N SER A 286 -30.17 39.10 -3.42
CA SER A 286 -31.57 39.49 -3.25
C SER A 286 -31.77 40.95 -2.81
N LYS A 287 -30.83 41.53 -2.05
CA LYS A 287 -30.88 42.95 -1.67
C LYS A 287 -30.50 43.90 -2.81
N SER A 288 -29.61 43.51 -3.72
CA SER A 288 -29.21 44.37 -4.85
C SER A 288 -30.31 44.48 -5.92
N MET A 289 -31.13 43.44 -6.11
CA MET A 289 -32.28 43.48 -7.03
C MET A 289 -33.54 44.19 -6.49
N GLY A 290 -33.61 44.51 -5.19
CA GLY A 290 -34.76 45.19 -4.56
C GLY A 290 -34.74 46.73 -4.62
N GLY A 291 -33.67 47.33 -5.16
CA GLY A 291 -33.47 48.79 -5.22
C GLY A 291 -34.13 49.48 -6.42
N GLY A 292 -35.35 49.09 -6.80
CA GLY A 292 -36.12 49.75 -7.85
C GLY A 292 -36.94 50.92 -7.29
N VAL A 293 -36.44 52.15 -7.46
CA VAL A 293 -37.15 53.40 -7.14
C VAL A 293 -38.52 53.42 -7.82
N THR A 294 -39.60 53.37 -7.05
CA THR A 294 -40.96 53.61 -7.57
C THR A 294 -41.13 55.10 -7.88
N PRO A 295 -41.46 55.51 -9.12
CA PRO A 295 -41.78 56.91 -9.40
C PRO A 295 -43.21 57.20 -8.91
N LYS A 296 -43.34 58.25 -8.09
CA LYS A 296 -44.63 58.82 -7.66
C LYS A 296 -45.44 59.23 -8.90
N LYS A 297 -46.57 58.56 -9.16
CA LYS A 297 -47.55 58.99 -10.16
C LYS A 297 -48.29 60.24 -9.68
N SER A 298 -48.06 61.37 -10.36
CA SER A 298 -48.94 62.53 -10.34
C SER A 298 -50.22 62.22 -11.12
N LYS A 299 -51.37 62.63 -10.58
CA LYS A 299 -52.70 62.47 -11.18
C LYS A 299 -52.95 63.63 -12.15
N SER A 300 -53.27 63.34 -13.41
CA SER A 300 -54.06 64.24 -14.24
C SER A 300 -55.25 63.46 -14.84
N ARG A 301 -56.45 64.01 -14.59
CA ARG A 301 -57.73 63.58 -15.18
C ARG A 301 -57.82 64.16 -16.59
N LEU A 302 -58.31 63.37 -17.54
CA LEU A 302 -59.22 63.86 -18.57
C LEU A 302 -60.25 62.76 -18.90
N HIS A 303 -61.51 63.16 -18.93
CA HIS A 303 -62.71 62.36 -19.18
C HIS A 303 -63.05 62.38 -20.67
N SER A 304 -63.65 61.32 -21.21
CA SER A 304 -64.69 61.42 -22.25
C SER A 304 -65.38 60.06 -22.48
N THR A 305 -66.70 60.10 -22.58
CA THR A 305 -67.65 58.98 -22.69
C THR A 305 -68.38 59.00 -24.03
N SER A 306 -68.47 57.82 -24.66
CA SER A 306 -69.59 57.20 -25.40
C SER A 306 -70.25 57.83 -26.67
N THR A 307 -70.17 57.02 -27.76
CA THR A 307 -71.20 56.60 -28.78
C THR A 307 -71.82 57.60 -29.79
N PRO A 308 -72.45 57.18 -30.93
CA PRO A 308 -72.71 55.84 -31.51
C PRO A 308 -72.45 55.69 -33.05
N ARG A 309 -72.59 54.46 -33.60
CA ARG A 309 -72.64 54.13 -35.04
C ARG A 309 -73.93 53.34 -35.35
N ARG A 310 -74.72 53.78 -36.34
CA ARG A 310 -75.82 53.07 -37.04
C ARG A 310 -75.50 53.16 -38.54
N GLU A 311 -75.32 52.04 -39.27
CA GLU A 311 -76.35 51.26 -40.02
C GLU A 311 -76.83 52.00 -41.29
N LEU A 312 -77.03 51.44 -42.49
CA LEU A 312 -77.26 50.12 -43.13
C LEU A 312 -76.83 50.26 -44.63
N GLY A 313 -76.87 49.31 -45.57
CA GLY A 313 -77.43 47.95 -45.70
C GLY A 313 -76.78 47.27 -46.92
N ASP A 314 -76.72 45.94 -46.97
CA ASP A 314 -77.71 45.00 -47.58
C ASP A 314 -77.66 45.05 -49.13
N VAL A 315 -77.69 43.97 -49.92
CA VAL A 315 -78.78 43.00 -50.10
C VAL A 315 -78.28 41.74 -50.87
N THR A 316 -78.61 40.53 -50.36
CA THR A 316 -78.93 39.23 -51.05
C THR A 316 -77.86 38.46 -51.85
N GLU A 317 -77.89 37.13 -52.08
CA GLU A 317 -78.98 36.14 -52.08
C GLU A 317 -78.47 34.70 -51.90
N MET A 318 -79.42 33.78 -51.72
CA MET A 318 -79.37 32.38 -51.26
C MET A 318 -78.89 31.34 -52.28
N HIS A 319 -78.45 30.16 -51.82
CA HIS A 319 -79.08 28.83 -52.09
C HIS A 319 -78.23 27.63 -51.58
N ARG A 320 -78.88 26.71 -50.84
CA ARG A 320 -78.86 25.21 -50.87
C ARG A 320 -77.50 24.47 -50.95
N ASN A 321 -77.19 23.32 -50.33
CA ASN A 321 -77.97 22.19 -49.82
C ASN A 321 -77.03 21.18 -49.10
N SER A 322 -77.63 20.34 -48.25
CA SER A 322 -77.36 18.90 -47.99
C SER A 322 -76.12 18.39 -47.23
N SER A 323 -76.43 17.70 -46.13
CA SER A 323 -75.68 16.62 -45.48
C SER A 323 -75.47 15.39 -46.36
N CYS A 324 -74.32 14.72 -46.16
CA CYS A 324 -74.17 13.32 -45.77
C CYS A 324 -72.83 13.21 -45.02
#